data_AF-A0A0L1JNU6-F1
#
_entry.id   AF-A0A0L1JNU6-F1
#
_cell.length_a   1.000
_cell.length_b   1.000
_cell.length_c   1.000
_cell.angle_alpha   90.00
_cell.angle_beta   90.00
_cell.angle_gamma   90.00
#
_symmetry.space_group_name_H-M   'P 1'
#
loop_
_entity.id
_entity.type
_entity.pdbx_description
1 polymer ?
#
loop_
_entity_poly.entity_id
_entity_poly.type
_entity_poly.pdbx_seq_one_letter_code
_entity_poly.pdbx_strand_id
1 'polypeptide(L)'
;MTDPIATIRRTWALAAAAPEDTARVFYSTLFRVNPESQALFRNDLDAQGDKLMETLGFIVDNLENEEALMVAARDLAIRHVAYGVKAEDYDSVGFALIATLETLLGSEFDAEARATWIEVYGTLSKAMIEAAYPA
;
A
#
# COMPACT_ATOMS: atom_id res chain seq x y z
N MET A 1 -9.22 17.78 -15.00
CA MET A 1 -8.96 16.50 -14.33
C MET A 1 -7.45 16.37 -14.27
N THR A 2 -6.91 16.22 -13.07
CA THR A 2 -5.48 16.00 -12.87
C THR A 2 -5.16 14.58 -13.33
N ASP A 3 -3.97 14.36 -13.89
CA ASP A 3 -3.52 13.02 -14.26
C ASP A 3 -3.42 12.13 -13.01
N PRO A 4 -4.16 10.99 -12.94
CA PRO A 4 -4.14 10.08 -11.80
C PRO A 4 -2.72 9.66 -11.38
N ILE A 5 -1.85 9.37 -12.36
CA ILE A 5 -0.49 8.92 -12.09
C ILE A 5 0.33 10.08 -11.49
N ALA A 6 0.17 11.29 -12.03
CA ALA A 6 0.83 12.48 -11.49
C ALA A 6 0.37 12.77 -10.05
N THR A 7 -0.92 12.60 -9.75
CA THR A 7 -1.48 12.76 -8.39
C THR A 7 -0.86 11.77 -7.41
N ILE A 8 -0.79 10.49 -7.77
CA ILE A 8 -0.15 9.45 -6.95
C ILE A 8 1.34 9.77 -6.74
N ARG A 9 2.09 10.03 -7.81
CA ARG A 9 3.53 10.34 -7.74
C ARG A 9 3.82 11.55 -6.86
N ARG A 10 3.06 12.64 -7.01
CA ARG A 10 3.22 13.86 -6.20
C ARG A 10 2.99 13.58 -4.72
N THR A 11 1.87 12.95 -4.38
CA THR A 11 1.50 12.70 -2.97
C THR A 11 2.39 11.64 -2.32
N TRP A 12 2.78 10.61 -3.08
CA TRP A 12 3.77 9.64 -2.62
C TRP A 12 5.13 10.28 -2.34
N ALA A 13 5.62 11.17 -3.22
CA ALA A 13 6.90 11.83 -3.03
C ALA A 13 6.96 12.65 -1.72
N LEU A 14 5.83 13.25 -1.32
CA LEU A 14 5.73 13.96 -0.04
C LEU A 14 5.82 13.00 1.15
N ALA A 15 5.14 11.85 1.10
CA ALA A 15 5.22 10.85 2.16
C ALA A 15 6.62 10.20 2.22
N ALA A 16 7.17 9.84 1.06
CA ALA A 16 8.49 9.21 0.93
C ALA A 16 9.66 10.13 1.36
N ALA A 17 9.44 11.43 1.52
CA ALA A 17 10.43 12.35 2.09
C ALA A 17 10.71 12.07 3.59
N ALA A 18 9.80 11.36 4.28
CA ALA A 18 9.95 10.92 5.67
C ALA A 18 9.59 9.42 5.78
N PRO A 19 10.45 8.52 5.28
CA PRO A 19 10.12 7.10 5.13
C PRO A 19 9.88 6.39 6.47
N GLU A 20 10.70 6.70 7.49
CA GLU A 20 10.56 6.14 8.84
C GLU A 20 9.23 6.54 9.49
N ASP A 21 8.88 7.84 9.41
CA ASP A 21 7.61 8.34 9.93
C ASP A 21 6.42 7.75 9.18
N THR A 22 6.53 7.61 7.85
CA THR A 22 5.50 7.00 7.01
C THR A 22 5.24 5.55 7.39
N ALA A 23 6.30 4.74 7.48
CA ALA A 23 6.18 3.34 7.90
C ALA A 23 5.62 3.21 9.33
N ARG A 24 6.07 4.07 10.25
CA ARG A 24 5.59 4.07 11.64
C ARG A 24 4.09 4.37 11.73
N VAL A 25 3.62 5.41 11.03
CA VAL A 25 2.18 5.77 11.02
C VAL A 25 1.36 4.66 10.36
N PHE A 26 1.87 4.07 9.28
CA PHE A 26 1.23 2.94 8.61
C PHE A 26 1.05 1.74 9.54
N TYR A 27 2.12 1.23 10.15
CA TYR A 27 2.03 0.06 11.02
C TYR A 27 1.23 0.34 12.29
N SER A 28 1.38 1.53 12.88
CA SER A 28 0.54 1.93 14.02
C SER A 28 -0.94 1.96 13.66
N THR A 29 -1.29 2.38 12.44
CA THR A 29 -2.67 2.40 11.97
C THR A 29 -3.18 1.00 11.68
N LEU A 30 -2.39 0.20 10.96
CA LEU A 30 -2.72 -1.19 10.61
C LEU A 30 -2.99 -2.02 11.86
N PHE A 31 -2.10 -2.00 12.85
CA PHE A 31 -2.26 -2.78 14.09
C PHE A 31 -3.38 -2.25 14.99
N ARG A 32 -3.78 -0.98 14.83
CA ARG A 32 -4.95 -0.45 15.54
C ARG A 32 -6.25 -0.96 14.94
N VAL A 33 -6.34 -1.12 13.61
CA VAL A 33 -7.58 -1.55 12.93
C VAL A 33 -7.68 -3.05 12.74
N ASN A 34 -6.55 -3.74 12.63
CA ASN A 34 -6.43 -5.19 12.56
C ASN A 34 -5.29 -5.66 13.48
N PRO A 35 -5.52 -5.74 14.81
CA PRO A 35 -4.48 -6.14 15.76
C PRO A 35 -3.90 -7.54 15.50
N GLU A 36 -4.69 -8.45 14.92
CA GLU A 36 -4.25 -9.82 14.62
C GLU A 36 -3.14 -9.84 13.56
N SER A 37 -3.12 -8.87 12.64
CA SER A 37 -2.09 -8.75 11.62
C SER A 37 -0.68 -8.60 12.19
N GLN A 38 -0.53 -8.11 13.44
CA GLN A 38 0.77 -7.97 14.09
C GLN A 38 1.53 -9.30 14.16
N ALA A 39 0.82 -10.43 14.31
CA ALA A 39 1.42 -11.76 14.36
C ALA A 39 2.06 -12.21 13.03
N LEU A 40 1.70 -11.57 11.92
CA LEU A 40 2.27 -11.83 10.59
C LEU A 40 3.66 -11.19 10.43
N PHE A 41 3.95 -10.13 11.20
CA PHE A 41 5.21 -9.39 11.14
C PHE A 41 6.18 -9.91 12.20
N ARG A 42 6.92 -10.97 11.84
CA ARG A 42 7.87 -11.65 12.73
C ARG A 42 9.26 -11.01 12.80
N ASN A 43 9.54 -10.07 11.90
CA ASN A 43 10.81 -9.38 11.79
C ASN A 43 10.75 -8.04 12.54
N ASP A 44 11.92 -7.41 12.67
CA ASP A 44 12.04 -6.03 13.11
C ASP A 44 11.13 -5.10 12.28
N LEU A 45 10.35 -4.26 12.96
CA LEU A 45 9.40 -3.36 12.32
C LEU A 45 10.09 -2.27 11.51
N ASP A 46 11.32 -1.89 11.88
CA ASP A 46 12.09 -0.89 11.13
C ASP A 46 12.48 -1.47 9.76
N ALA A 47 13.09 -2.65 9.74
CA ALA A 47 13.42 -3.35 8.49
C ALA A 47 12.18 -3.72 7.65
N GLN A 48 11.04 -3.91 8.31
CA GLN A 48 9.77 -4.15 7.64
C GLN A 48 9.18 -2.85 7.06
N GLY A 49 9.42 -1.71 7.70
CA GLY A 49 9.16 -0.37 7.19
C GLY A 49 9.93 -0.06 5.92
N ASP A 50 11.23 -0.40 5.88
CA ASP A 50 12.05 -0.22 4.67
C ASP A 50 11.45 -0.98 3.48
N LYS A 51 11.09 -2.26 3.69
CA LYS A 51 10.46 -3.09 2.65
C LYS A 51 9.12 -2.55 2.17
N LEU A 52 8.33 -1.97 3.08
CA LEU A 52 7.06 -1.33 2.73
C LEU A 52 7.32 -0.13 1.81
N MET A 53 8.25 0.75 2.19
CA MET A 53 8.59 1.94 1.41
C MET A 53 9.16 1.58 0.04
N GLU A 54 10.04 0.58 -0.04
CA GLU A 54 10.56 0.05 -1.30
C GLU A 54 9.45 -0.50 -2.20
N THR A 55 8.53 -1.28 -1.64
CA THR A 55 7.44 -1.92 -2.40
C THR A 55 6.46 -0.88 -2.94
N LEU A 56 6.05 0.08 -2.11
CA LEU A 56 5.15 1.17 -2.52
C LEU A 56 5.84 2.11 -3.52
N GLY A 57 7.12 2.42 -3.32
CA GLY A 57 7.93 3.18 -4.28
C GLY A 57 7.98 2.49 -5.65
N PHE A 58 8.28 1.19 -5.68
CA PHE A 58 8.26 0.41 -6.92
C PHE A 58 6.89 0.46 -7.62
N ILE A 59 5.79 0.33 -6.87
CA ILE A 59 4.44 0.42 -7.44
C ILE A 59 4.23 1.79 -8.09
N VAL A 60 4.54 2.88 -7.38
CA VAL A 60 4.36 4.26 -7.84
C VAL A 60 5.22 4.58 -9.08
N ASP A 61 6.45 4.10 -9.11
CA ASP A 61 7.36 4.30 -10.24
C ASP A 61 6.88 3.58 -11.50
N ASN A 62 6.18 2.45 -11.35
CA ASN A 62 5.74 1.60 -12.46
C ASN A 62 4.26 1.75 -12.85
N LEU A 63 3.54 2.77 -12.36
CA LEU A 63 2.12 2.99 -12.71
C LEU A 63 1.87 3.20 -14.21
N GLU A 64 2.87 3.64 -14.98
CA GLU A 64 2.77 3.78 -16.44
C GLU A 64 2.95 2.46 -17.19
N ASN A 65 3.47 1.42 -16.53
CA ASN A 65 3.66 0.08 -17.09
C ASN A 65 2.76 -0.92 -16.36
N GLU A 66 1.46 -0.82 -16.64
CA GLU A 66 0.43 -1.63 -16.00
C GLU A 66 0.71 -3.13 -16.12
N GLU A 67 1.17 -3.61 -17.28
CA GLU A 67 1.44 -5.03 -17.49
C GLU A 67 2.54 -5.55 -16.54
N ALA A 68 3.68 -4.85 -16.47
CA ALA A 68 4.77 -5.23 -15.59
C ALA A 68 4.38 -5.13 -14.12
N LEU A 69 3.64 -4.08 -13.76
CA LEU A 69 3.13 -3.90 -12.40
C LEU A 69 2.21 -5.06 -11.98
N MET A 70 1.28 -5.45 -12.85
CA MET A 70 0.36 -6.55 -12.57
C MET A 70 1.07 -7.90 -12.44
N VAL A 71 2.11 -8.17 -13.23
CA VAL A 71 2.94 -9.38 -13.06
C VAL A 71 3.60 -9.38 -11.69
N ALA A 72 4.28 -8.29 -11.33
CA ALA A 72 4.96 -8.17 -10.04
C ALA A 72 3.99 -8.27 -8.85
N ALA A 73 2.79 -7.69 -8.97
CA ALA A 73 1.74 -7.75 -7.96
C ALA A 73 1.28 -9.19 -7.71
N ARG A 74 1.05 -9.97 -8.78
CA ARG A 74 0.64 -11.38 -8.66
C ARG A 74 1.70 -12.24 -7.99
N ASP A 75 2.97 -12.06 -8.36
CA ASP A 75 4.09 -12.75 -7.72
C ASP A 75 4.22 -12.37 -6.24
N LEU A 76 3.98 -11.11 -5.91
CA LEU A 76 3.93 -10.62 -4.55
C LEU A 76 2.76 -11.26 -3.77
N ALA A 77 1.59 -11.41 -4.40
CA ALA A 77 0.41 -12.01 -3.77
C ALA A 77 0.64 -13.47 -3.35
N ILE A 78 1.31 -14.26 -4.19
CA ILE A 78 1.68 -15.66 -3.88
C ILE A 78 2.58 -15.71 -2.64
N ARG A 79 3.54 -14.79 -2.52
CA ARG A 79 4.38 -14.67 -1.33
C ARG A 79 3.58 -14.26 -0.09
N HIS A 80 2.59 -13.38 -0.23
CA HIS A 80 1.71 -12.97 0.87
C HIS A 80 0.94 -14.16 1.45
N VAL A 81 0.46 -15.08 0.61
CA VAL A 81 -0.17 -16.34 1.09
C VAL A 81 0.80 -17.13 1.96
N ALA A 82 2.07 -17.28 1.53
CA ALA A 82 3.09 -17.99 2.30
C ALA A 82 3.40 -17.32 3.67
N TYR A 83 3.13 -16.01 3.80
CA TYR A 83 3.25 -15.28 5.06
C TYR A 83 2.02 -15.44 5.98
N GLY A 84 0.94 -16.03 5.48
CA GLY A 84 -0.32 -16.21 6.22
C GLY A 84 -1.28 -15.04 6.10
N VAL A 85 -1.02 -14.09 5.19
CA VAL A 85 -1.98 -13.05 4.81
C VAL A 85 -3.19 -13.73 4.18
N LYS A 86 -4.39 -13.19 4.41
CA LYS A 86 -5.65 -13.63 3.83
C LYS A 86 -6.25 -12.54 2.93
N ALA A 87 -7.25 -12.90 2.12
CA ALA A 87 -7.95 -11.92 1.29
C ALA A 87 -8.58 -10.76 2.10
N GLU A 88 -9.11 -11.06 3.31
CA GLU A 88 -9.70 -10.07 4.21
C GLU A 88 -8.71 -9.04 4.77
N ASP A 89 -7.40 -9.35 4.80
CA ASP A 89 -6.39 -8.44 5.33
C ASP A 89 -6.12 -7.24 4.40
N TYR A 90 -6.39 -7.38 3.09
CA TYR A 90 -6.17 -6.32 2.11
C TYR A 90 -7.03 -5.08 2.39
N ASP A 91 -8.24 -5.24 2.93
CA ASP A 91 -9.08 -4.08 3.28
C ASP A 91 -8.44 -3.25 4.41
N SER A 92 -7.85 -3.93 5.40
CA SER A 92 -7.16 -3.28 6.52
C SER A 92 -5.89 -2.56 6.07
N VAL A 93 -5.14 -3.16 5.13
CA VAL A 93 -3.96 -2.54 4.51
C VAL A 93 -4.34 -1.30 3.72
N GLY A 94 -5.41 -1.37 2.92
CA GLY A 94 -5.91 -0.23 2.16
C GLY A 94 -6.34 0.92 3.06
N PHE A 95 -7.09 0.62 4.12
CA PHE A 95 -7.44 1.61 5.13
C PHE A 95 -6.22 2.26 5.77
N ALA A 96 -5.24 1.45 6.19
CA ALA A 96 -4.02 1.95 6.83
C ALA A 96 -3.20 2.85 5.89
N LEU A 97 -3.09 2.49 4.62
CA LEU A 97 -2.41 3.31 3.60
C LEU A 97 -3.08 4.69 3.45
N ILE A 98 -4.40 4.72 3.22
CA ILE A 98 -5.13 5.97 3.02
C ILE A 98 -5.06 6.86 4.26
N ALA A 99 -5.31 6.29 5.45
CA ALA A 99 -5.25 7.04 6.70
C ALA A 99 -3.84 7.58 7.00
N THR A 100 -2.78 6.86 6.59
CA THR A 100 -1.39 7.32 6.71
C THR A 100 -1.14 8.54 5.85
N LEU A 101 -1.54 8.50 4.57
CA LEU A 101 -1.41 9.62 3.65
C LEU A 101 -2.21 10.84 4.13
N GLU A 102 -3.45 10.64 4.59
CA GLU A 102 -4.28 11.69 5.19
C GLU A 102 -3.59 12.35 6.39
N THR A 103 -3.02 11.54 7.29
CA THR A 103 -2.36 12.02 8.52
C THR A 103 -1.11 12.84 8.22
N LEU A 104 -0.28 12.38 7.28
CA LEU A 104 1.02 12.99 7.01
C LEU A 104 0.92 14.21 6.10
N LEU A 105 0.00 14.20 5.14
CA LEU A 105 -0.06 15.19 4.08
C LEU A 105 -1.10 16.29 4.35
N GLY A 106 -2.08 16.03 5.22
CA GLY A 106 -3.11 17.00 5.58
C GLY A 106 -3.81 17.58 4.33
N SER A 107 -3.72 18.90 4.15
CA SER A 107 -4.34 19.59 3.00
C SER A 107 -3.74 19.21 1.64
N GLU A 108 -2.53 18.64 1.60
CA GLU A 108 -1.91 18.17 0.35
C GLU A 108 -2.53 16.86 -0.17
N PHE A 109 -3.30 16.17 0.68
CA PHE A 109 -4.05 14.96 0.33
C PHE A 109 -5.55 15.25 0.27
N ASP A 110 -5.93 15.98 -0.77
CA ASP A 110 -7.31 16.39 -1.00
C ASP A 110 -8.22 15.23 -1.44
N ALA A 111 -9.50 15.55 -1.69
CA ALA A 111 -10.50 14.56 -2.08
C ALA A 111 -10.19 13.87 -3.42
N GLU A 112 -9.54 14.57 -4.35
CA GLU A 112 -9.12 13.99 -5.65
C GLU A 112 -8.01 12.96 -5.41
N ALA A 113 -6.96 13.35 -4.68
CA ALA A 113 -5.87 12.44 -4.32
C ALA A 113 -6.36 11.20 -3.56
N ARG A 114 -7.23 11.40 -2.56
CA ARG A 114 -7.83 10.31 -1.80
C ARG A 114 -8.59 9.33 -2.71
N ALA A 115 -9.42 9.84 -3.61
CA ALA A 115 -10.19 9.01 -4.54
C ALA A 115 -9.26 8.23 -5.48
N THR A 116 -8.23 8.88 -6.01
CA THR A 116 -7.25 8.25 -6.89
C THR A 116 -6.50 7.12 -6.20
N TRP A 117 -6.03 7.32 -4.96
CA TRP A 117 -5.34 6.26 -4.21
C TRP A 117 -6.24 5.06 -3.91
N ILE A 118 -7.52 5.29 -3.60
CA ILE A 118 -8.49 4.22 -3.37
C ILE A 118 -8.69 3.39 -4.63
N GLU A 119 -8.84 4.03 -5.79
CA GLU A 119 -9.02 3.36 -7.07
C GLU A 119 -7.80 2.52 -7.47
N VAL A 120 -6.60 3.11 -7.37
CA VAL A 120 -5.34 2.43 -7.70
C VAL A 120 -5.10 1.25 -6.76
N TYR A 121 -5.25 1.46 -5.44
CA TYR A 121 -5.11 0.38 -4.47
C TYR A 121 -6.13 -0.73 -4.69
N GLY A 122 -7.40 -0.39 -4.92
CA GLY A 122 -8.46 -1.36 -5.16
C GLY A 122 -8.23 -2.21 -6.40
N THR A 123 -7.71 -1.62 -7.47
CA THR A 123 -7.35 -2.35 -8.69
C THR A 123 -6.21 -3.33 -8.43
N LEU A 124 -5.16 -2.87 -7.75
CA LEU A 124 -4.00 -3.69 -7.41
C LEU A 124 -4.37 -4.84 -6.46
N SER A 125 -5.07 -4.55 -5.37
CA SER A 125 -5.44 -5.54 -4.36
C SER A 125 -6.38 -6.58 -4.93
N LYS A 126 -7.33 -6.19 -5.79
CA LYS A 126 -8.19 -7.13 -6.51
C LYS A 126 -7.38 -8.10 -7.36
N ALA A 127 -6.43 -7.60 -8.16
CA ALA A 127 -5.59 -8.45 -9.00
C ALA A 127 -4.72 -9.41 -8.16
N MET A 128 -4.22 -8.95 -7.01
CA MET A 128 -3.47 -9.78 -6.06
C MET A 128 -4.36 -10.89 -5.45
N ILE A 129 -5.56 -10.54 -4.99
CA ILE A 129 -6.53 -11.48 -4.40
C ILE A 129 -6.92 -12.55 -5.43
N GLU A 130 -7.26 -12.16 -6.66
CA GLU A 130 -7.64 -13.10 -7.73
C GLU A 130 -6.53 -14.09 -8.07
N ALA A 131 -5.26 -13.65 -8.02
CA ALA A 131 -4.12 -14.52 -8.29
C ALA A 131 -3.78 -15.46 -7.12
N ALA A 132 -3.97 -15.00 -5.88
CA ALA A 132 -3.64 -15.77 -4.68
C ALA A 132 -4.76 -16.72 -4.22
N TYR A 133 -6.02 -16.37 -4.47
CA TYR A 133 -7.20 -17.08 -4.00
C TYR A 133 -8.18 -17.37 -5.16
N PRO A 134 -7.78 -18.19 -6.14
CA PRO A 134 -8.67 -18.57 -7.23
C PRO A 134 -9.88 -19.34 -6.70
N ALA A 135 -11.04 -19.09 -7.30
CA ALA A 135 -12.32 -19.76 -7.00
C ALA A 135 -12.31 -21.26 -7.34
#